data_AF-A8IPZ3-F1
#
_entry.id   AF-A8IPZ3-F1
#
_cell.length_a   1.000
_cell.length_b   1.000
_cell.length_c   1.000
_cell.angle_alpha   90.00
_cell.angle_beta   90.00
_cell.angle_gamma   90.00
#
_symmetry.space_group_name_H-M   'P 1'
#
loop_
_entity.id
_entity.type
_entity.pdbx_description
1 polymer ?
#
loop_
_entity_poly.entity_id
_entity_poly.type
_entity_poly.pdbx_seq_one_letter_code
_entity_poly.pdbx_strand_id
1 'polypeptide(L)' 'MRARMDTAGNSPTDVAAMVRARQGIEIRPEEAAAYAALVAQLNSTVAAGAKARVDIDGCPWSYANLLAAVAERGEGEA' A
#
# COMPACT_ATOMS: atom_id res chain seq x y z
N MET A 1 -2.62 -25.75 -14.16
CA MET A 1 -2.26 -25.70 -12.72
C MET A 1 -2.37 -24.24 -12.28
N ARG A 2 -3.52 -23.83 -11.72
CA ARG A 2 -3.93 -22.43 -11.57
C ARG A 2 -3.70 -21.96 -10.12
N ALA A 3 -3.03 -20.83 -9.99
CA ALA A 3 -2.92 -19.92 -8.84
C ALA A 3 -2.21 -20.42 -7.55
N ARG A 4 -0.88 -20.21 -7.48
CA ARG A 4 -0.27 -19.66 -6.26
C ARG A 4 -0.26 -18.14 -6.44
N MET A 5 -1.38 -17.49 -6.15
CA MET A 5 -1.33 -16.07 -5.79
C MET A 5 -0.85 -16.07 -4.35
N ASP A 6 0.43 -15.75 -4.17
CA ASP A 6 1.02 -15.43 -2.88
C ASP A 6 0.28 -14.21 -2.31
N THR A 7 -0.83 -14.44 -1.61
CA THR A 7 -1.39 -13.48 -0.65
C THR A 7 -0.47 -13.49 0.56
N ALA A 8 0.68 -12.81 0.43
CA ALA A 8 1.61 -12.61 1.51
C ALA A 8 0.88 -12.13 2.77
N GLY A 9 0.88 -12.95 3.83
CA GLY A 9 0.63 -12.57 5.22
C GLY A 9 -0.80 -12.23 5.66
N ASN A 10 -1.82 -12.39 4.81
CA ASN A 10 -3.19 -11.93 5.12
C ASN A 10 -4.21 -13.05 5.30
N SER A 11 -3.81 -14.32 5.40
CA SER A 11 -4.78 -15.37 5.76
C SER A 11 -5.18 -15.22 7.23
N PRO A 12 -6.39 -15.66 7.64
CA PRO A 12 -6.80 -15.65 9.05
C PRO A 12 -5.79 -16.37 9.96
N THR A 13 -5.21 -17.47 9.47
CA THR A 13 -4.17 -18.23 10.19
C THR A 13 -2.90 -17.42 10.38
N ASP A 14 -2.45 -16.70 9.34
CA ASP A 14 -1.26 -15.84 9.45
C ASP A 14 -1.50 -14.66 10.40
N VAL A 15 -2.70 -14.07 10.36
CA VAL A 15 -3.09 -12.98 11.25
C VAL A 15 -3.13 -13.44 12.71
N ALA A 16 -3.74 -14.60 13.00
CA ALA A 16 -3.74 -15.17 14.34
C ALA A 16 -2.33 -15.48 14.85
N ALA A 17 -1.47 -16.06 14.00
CA ALA A 17 -0.08 -16.32 14.35
C ALA A 17 0.70 -15.04 14.62
N MET A 18 0.49 -13.99 13.82
CA MET A 18 1.09 -12.67 14.01
C MET A 18 0.64 -12.03 15.33
N VAL A 19 -0.65 -12.05 15.63
CA VAL A 19 -1.20 -11.46 16.87
C VAL A 19 -0.63 -12.19 18.09
N ARG A 20 -0.58 -13.53 18.07
CA ARG A 20 0.07 -14.31 19.12
C ARG A 20 1.55 -13.97 19.25
N ALA A 21 2.30 -13.93 18.15
CA ALA A 21 3.74 -13.70 18.18
C ALA A 21 4.12 -12.28 18.66
N ARG A 22 3.34 -11.26 18.30
CA ARG A 22 3.65 -9.85 18.63
C ARG A 22 3.04 -9.37 19.93
N GLN A 23 1.86 -9.87 20.27
CA GLN A 23 1.08 -9.36 21.40
C GLN A 23 0.90 -10.41 22.51
N GLY A 24 1.24 -11.68 22.26
CA GLY A 24 0.99 -12.77 23.20
C GLY A 24 -0.49 -13.13 23.34
N ILE A 25 -1.35 -12.62 22.44
CA ILE A 25 -2.80 -12.78 22.51
C ILE A 25 -3.25 -13.90 21.58
N GLU A 26 -4.07 -14.80 22.11
CA GLU A 26 -4.78 -15.80 21.31
C GLU A 26 -6.16 -15.25 20.94
N ILE A 27 -6.46 -15.26 19.65
CA ILE A 27 -7.74 -14.77 19.10
C ILE A 27 -8.52 -15.92 18.49
N ARG A 28 -9.84 -15.80 18.49
CA ARG A 28 -10.74 -16.82 17.94
C ARG A 28 -10.69 -16.83 16.41
N PRO A 29 -11.02 -17.95 15.75
CA PRO A 29 -10.99 -18.05 14.29
C PRO A 29 -11.84 -16.98 13.57
N GLU A 30 -13.00 -16.63 14.12
CA GLU A 30 -13.88 -15.59 13.58
C GLU A 30 -13.27 -14.18 13.67
N GLU A 31 -12.55 -13.90 14.76
CA GLU A 31 -11.84 -12.62 14.95
C GLU A 31 -10.67 -12.53 13.97
N ALA A 32 -9.93 -13.62 13.81
CA ALA A 32 -8.83 -13.71 12.85
C ALA A 32 -9.32 -13.50 11.40
N ALA A 33 -10.50 -14.02 11.05
CA ALA A 33 -11.11 -13.81 9.74
C ALA A 33 -11.52 -12.35 9.52
N ALA A 34 -12.15 -11.71 10.51
CA ALA A 34 -12.50 -10.30 10.45
C ALA A 34 -11.26 -9.40 10.32
N TYR A 35 -10.21 -9.68 11.09
CA TYR A 35 -8.95 -8.95 10.98
C TYR A 35 -8.25 -9.15 9.64
N ALA A 36 -8.23 -10.37 9.09
CA ALA A 36 -7.69 -10.64 7.76
C ALA A 36 -8.40 -9.80 6.67
N ALA A 37 -9.73 -9.73 6.71
CA ALA A 37 -10.51 -8.90 5.79
C ALA A 37 -10.19 -7.40 5.94
N LEU A 38 -10.10 -6.91 7.19
CA LEU A 38 -9.75 -5.53 7.47
C LEU A 38 -8.34 -5.17 6.98
N VAL A 39 -7.35 -6.03 7.25
CA VAL A 39 -5.97 -5.84 6.79
C VAL A 39 -5.91 -5.80 5.27
N ALA A 40 -6.62 -6.69 4.58
CA ALA A 40 -6.69 -6.69 3.12
C ALA A 40 -7.29 -5.37 2.58
N GLN A 41 -8.38 -4.89 3.18
CA GLN A 41 -9.03 -3.64 2.79
C GLN A 41 -8.12 -2.43 3.01
N LEU A 42 -7.46 -2.33 4.17
CA LEU A 42 -6.53 -1.25 4.48
C LEU A 42 -5.34 -1.24 3.52
N ASN A 43 -4.72 -2.40 3.29
CA ASN A 43 -3.60 -2.53 2.36
C ASN A 43 -4.00 -2.13 0.94
N SER A 44 -5.18 -2.56 0.48
CA SER A 44 -5.71 -2.16 -0.83
C SER A 44 -5.93 -0.66 -0.94
N THR A 45 -6.39 -0.02 0.14
CA THR A 45 -6.67 1.43 0.18
C THR A 45 -5.37 2.22 0.13
N VAL A 46 -4.38 1.82 0.93
CA VAL A 46 -3.04 2.43 0.92
C VAL A 46 -2.37 2.26 -0.43
N ALA A 47 -2.43 1.06 -1.03
CA ALA A 47 -1.86 0.81 -2.35
C ALA A 47 -2.51 1.68 -3.44
N ALA A 48 -3.84 1.86 -3.40
CA ALA A 48 -4.54 2.73 -4.34
C ALA A 48 -4.12 4.21 -4.18
N GLY A 49 -4.01 4.71 -2.96
CA GLY A 49 -3.53 6.06 -2.68
C GLY A 49 -2.07 6.27 -3.12
N ALA A 50 -1.20 5.31 -2.84
CA ALA A 50 0.20 5.34 -3.28
C ALA A 50 0.32 5.35 -4.80
N LYS A 51 -0.47 4.52 -5.49
CA LYS A 51 -0.53 4.51 -6.96
C LYS A 51 -1.00 5.85 -7.51
N ALA A 52 -2.07 6.42 -6.97
CA ALA A 52 -2.58 7.72 -7.41
C ALA A 52 -1.52 8.81 -7.26
N ARG A 53 -0.72 8.78 -6.19
CA ARG A 53 0.37 9.73 -6.00
C ARG A 53 1.47 9.58 -7.05
N VAL A 54 1.92 8.36 -7.31
CA VAL A 54 2.92 8.09 -8.37
C VAL A 54 2.41 8.54 -9.74
N ASP A 55 1.15 8.26 -10.06
CA ASP A 55 0.53 8.66 -11.32
C ASP A 55 0.50 10.20 -11.46
N ILE A 56 0.15 10.93 -10.38
CA ILE A 56 0.17 12.41 -10.36
C ILE A 56 1.59 12.94 -10.51
N ASP A 57 2.56 12.40 -9.76
CA ASP A 57 3.94 12.86 -9.79
C ASP A 57 4.56 12.66 -11.20
N GLY A 58 4.16 11.59 -11.90
CA GLY A 58 4.56 11.31 -13.28
C GLY A 58 3.86 12.13 -14.37
N CYS A 59 2.80 12.90 -14.05
CA CYS A 59 2.09 13.69 -15.05
C CYS A 59 2.92 14.90 -15.53
N PRO A 60 2.88 15.30 -16.81
CA PRO A 60 3.64 16.44 -17.33
C PRO A 60 3.33 17.78 -16.62
N TRP A 61 2.11 17.92 -16.11
CA TRP A 61 1.64 19.09 -15.35
C TRP A 61 1.92 19.00 -13.84
N SER A 62 2.59 17.94 -13.37
CA SER A 62 3.00 17.83 -11.97
C SER A 62 4.00 18.94 -11.64
N TYR A 63 3.97 19.44 -10.39
CA TYR A 63 4.87 20.51 -9.96
C TYR A 63 6.35 20.16 -10.21
N ALA A 64 6.75 18.92 -9.92
CA ALA A 64 8.12 18.46 -10.13
C ALA A 64 8.53 18.49 -11.61
N ASN A 65 7.66 18.01 -12.51
CA ASN A 65 7.93 18.01 -13.95
C ASN A 65 7.93 19.43 -14.54
N LEU A 66 7.02 20.30 -14.08
CA LEU A 66 7.00 21.70 -14.47
C LEU A 66 8.25 22.44 -14.00
N LEU A 67 8.69 22.21 -12.75
CA LEU A 67 9.93 22.79 -12.22
C LEU A 67 11.16 22.35 -13.02
N ALA A 68 11.25 21.06 -13.34
CA ALA A 68 12.33 20.53 -14.18
C ALA A 68 12.33 21.18 -15.57
N ALA A 69 11.16 21.31 -16.19
CA ALA A 69 11.03 21.96 -17.50
C ALA A 69 11.40 23.46 -17.48
N VAL A 70 11.10 24.18 -16.40
CA VAL A 70 11.53 25.59 -16.21
C VAL A 70 13.05 25.68 -16.06
N ALA A 71 13.65 24.79 -15.26
CA ALA A 71 15.09 24.75 -15.07
C ALA A 71 15.83 24.45 -16.38
N GLU A 72 15.33 23.51 -17.19
CA GLU A 72 15.88 23.20 -18.52
C GLU A 72 15.84 24.40 -19.48
N ARG A 73 14.83 25.27 -19.36
CA ARG A 73 14.72 26.50 -20.16
C ARG A 73 15.61 27.64 -19.65
N GLY A 74 16.26 27.49 -18.49
CA GLY A 74 17.09 28.53 -17.89
C GLY A 74 16.28 29.72 -17.35
N GLU A 75 14.99 29.51 -17.04
CA GLU A 75 14.04 30.53 -16.57
C GLU A 75 13.97 30.63 -15.03
N GLY A 76 14.91 30.01 -14.31
CA GLY A 76 14.97 30.08 -12.85
C GLY A 76 15.23 31.51 -12.37
N GLU A 77 14.44 31.97 -11.40
CA GLU A 77 14.39 33.35 -10.89
C GLU A 77 15.77 34.01 -10.73
N ALA A 78 15.90 35.20 -11.33
CA ALA A 78 16.95 36.20 -11.07
C ALA A 78 16.43 37.24 -10.06
#